data_AF-A0A7X9LXV3-F1
#
_entry.id   AF-A0A7X9LXV3-F1
#
_cell.length_a   1.000
_cell.length_b   1.000
_cell.length_c   1.000
_cell.angle_alpha   90.00
_cell.angle_beta   90.00
_cell.angle_gamma   90.00
#
_symmetry.space_group_name_H-M   'P 1'
#
loop_
_entity.id
_entity.type
_entity.pdbx_description
1 polymer ?
#
loop_
_entity_poly.entity_id
_entity_poly.type
_entity_poly.pdbx_seq_one_letter_code
_entity_poly.pdbx_strand_id
1 'polypeptide(L)'
;MRRFYFILLSFVLLLGVSPSISFAMSPQDLSDFLEREGLTEVQLTDLLSNYWELTPNDFETSEDLEALLGERITDENLQQLLEINNIVDETELTSLLVKNQKLEEGADLRTTFVYISALENTISFMSIIPKTDENLQQLLDTYGLTIDELNQIFNLNNDSLDNYEFIEDIEMVLINYGVPITEHTLDTLLNNFGLSLEQLNQIFSDNNDSLNNYDNIDDLVTKLLEYGIPITDQNFQDLLNDFEITQDQFEALMLKYDDAKENYQTIDELYMTVFMYMLIEESDEFLEELGIGLDKIELKNLVKHFQGIDMTDPVFAEKMAELENRLIELGEFESPADLTEEQKTVLVNTFQEMMGLYQLQAQYYLVKGTERIPVSYQELLTMKITKGYDLAVELYNTDGLLLADINLTAELLGFEIIEEIENEINTEKETITNPVNVKSEVQIQPVKQQNQSGTGERLPDTAGNSGNGILIGLGLAMTGVILFRKQIVKQS
;
A
#
# COMPACT_ATOMS: atom_id res chain seq x y z
N MET A 1 20.07 -2.72 -0.65
CA MET A 1 19.91 -1.43 0.05
C MET A 1 18.51 -0.83 -0.04
N ARG A 2 17.87 -0.83 -1.21
CA ARG A 2 16.62 -0.08 -1.48
C ARG A 2 15.30 -0.65 -0.91
N ARG A 3 15.28 -1.83 -0.28
CA ARG A 3 14.04 -2.59 0.00
C ARG A 3 13.56 -2.60 1.46
N PHE A 4 14.32 -2.07 2.42
CA PHE A 4 14.16 -2.50 3.82
C PHE A 4 14.04 -1.40 4.89
N TYR A 5 14.38 -0.14 4.60
CA TYR A 5 14.03 0.99 5.49
C TYR A 5 12.51 1.17 5.60
N PHE A 6 11.79 0.75 4.56
CA PHE A 6 10.34 0.79 4.46
C PHE A 6 9.64 -0.17 5.42
N ILE A 7 10.19 -1.37 5.68
CA ILE A 7 9.57 -2.41 6.53
C ILE A 7 9.40 -1.93 7.96
N LEU A 8 10.34 -1.14 8.47
CA LEU A 8 10.25 -0.68 9.85
C LEU A 8 9.38 0.56 10.03
N LEU A 9 9.34 1.46 9.03
CA LEU A 9 8.30 2.50 9.00
C LEU A 9 6.91 1.85 8.91
N SER A 10 6.77 0.77 8.12
CA SER A 10 5.54 -0.04 8.12
C SER A 10 5.32 -0.74 9.47
N PHE A 11 6.36 -1.18 10.17
CA PHE A 11 6.26 -1.84 11.48
C PHE A 11 5.79 -0.88 12.58
N VAL A 12 6.27 0.37 12.57
CA VAL A 12 5.80 1.43 13.49
C VAL A 12 4.35 1.82 13.16
N LEU A 13 3.98 1.85 11.87
CA LEU A 13 2.59 2.03 11.43
C LEU A 13 1.68 0.83 11.78
N LEU A 14 2.22 -0.40 11.73
CA LEU A 14 1.50 -1.65 12.04
C LEU A 14 1.23 -1.84 13.54
N LEU A 15 1.98 -1.18 14.43
CA LEU A 15 1.71 -1.19 15.87
C LEU A 15 0.45 -0.41 16.25
N GLY A 16 -0.09 0.41 15.34
CA GLY A 16 -1.31 1.21 15.54
C GLY A 16 -2.59 0.64 14.93
N VAL A 17 -2.64 -0.66 14.59
CA VAL A 17 -3.83 -1.22 13.89
C VAL A 17 -4.41 -2.43 14.61
N SER A 18 -5.67 -2.29 14.98
CA SER A 18 -6.59 -3.38 15.28
C SER A 18 -7.89 -3.13 14.52
N PRO A 19 -8.62 -4.17 14.10
CA PRO A 19 -9.90 -4.02 13.45
C PRO A 19 -10.93 -3.43 14.42
N SER A 20 -11.50 -2.28 14.08
CA SER A 20 -12.86 -1.97 14.48
C SER A 20 -13.76 -3.03 13.84
N ILE A 21 -14.63 -3.68 14.63
CA ILE A 21 -15.65 -4.57 14.08
C ILE A 21 -16.56 -3.71 13.20
N SER A 22 -16.35 -3.80 11.90
CA SER A 22 -17.13 -3.12 10.88
C SER A 22 -18.49 -3.79 10.80
N PHE A 23 -19.54 -3.06 11.18
CA PHE A 23 -20.89 -3.46 10.81
C PHE A 23 -21.14 -2.90 9.41
N ALA A 24 -21.57 -3.75 8.49
CA ALA A 24 -22.17 -3.29 7.24
C ALA A 24 -23.23 -2.22 7.54
N MET A 25 -23.36 -1.24 6.65
CA MET A 25 -24.31 -0.14 6.74
C MET A 25 -25.67 -0.64 7.21
N SER A 26 -26.28 0.08 8.16
CA SER A 26 -27.57 -0.36 8.68
C SER A 26 -28.63 -0.37 7.57
N PRO A 27 -29.59 -1.32 7.58
CA PRO A 27 -30.65 -1.34 6.57
C PRO A 27 -31.47 -0.05 6.49
N GLN A 28 -31.53 0.71 7.59
CA GLN A 28 -32.20 2.00 7.64
C GLN A 28 -31.39 3.07 6.91
N ASP A 29 -30.08 3.15 7.15
CA ASP A 29 -29.21 4.12 6.49
C ASP A 29 -29.14 3.86 4.99
N LEU A 30 -29.10 2.60 4.57
CA LEU A 30 -29.19 2.22 3.15
C LEU A 30 -30.53 2.64 2.54
N SER A 31 -31.64 2.43 3.25
CA SER A 31 -32.96 2.86 2.79
C SER A 31 -33.05 4.38 2.65
N ASP A 32 -32.50 5.13 3.60
CA ASP A 32 -32.51 6.59 3.60
C ASP A 32 -31.62 7.14 2.47
N PHE A 33 -30.46 6.52 2.22
CA PHE A 33 -29.61 6.82 1.08
C PHE A 33 -30.34 6.60 -0.24
N LEU A 34 -30.97 5.42 -0.42
CA LEU A 34 -31.69 5.07 -1.64
C LEU A 34 -32.87 6.01 -1.91
N GLU A 35 -33.61 6.41 -0.87
CA GLU A 35 -34.71 7.38 -1.00
C GLU A 35 -34.20 8.76 -1.40
N ARG A 36 -33.12 9.25 -0.76
CA ARG A 36 -32.51 10.54 -1.08
C ARG A 36 -31.97 10.59 -2.51
N GLU A 37 -31.29 9.53 -2.94
CA GLU A 37 -30.70 9.42 -4.27
C GLU A 37 -31.72 8.98 -5.34
N GLY A 38 -32.93 8.61 -4.95
CA GLY A 38 -33.95 8.12 -5.89
C GLY A 38 -33.50 6.86 -6.63
N LEU A 39 -32.70 6.01 -5.99
CA LEU A 39 -32.22 4.73 -6.51
C LEU A 39 -32.99 3.57 -5.88
N THR A 40 -33.13 2.48 -6.62
CA THR A 40 -33.51 1.19 -6.04
C THR A 40 -32.27 0.42 -5.59
N GLU A 41 -32.42 -0.48 -4.63
CA GLU A 41 -31.33 -1.34 -4.16
C GLU A 41 -30.70 -2.16 -5.30
N VAL A 42 -31.51 -2.62 -6.25
CA VAL A 42 -31.04 -3.31 -7.46
C VAL A 42 -30.18 -2.38 -8.32
N GLN A 43 -30.62 -1.15 -8.57
CA GLN A 43 -29.86 -0.19 -9.37
C GLN A 43 -28.53 0.18 -8.70
N LEU A 44 -28.52 0.37 -7.38
CA LEU A 44 -27.30 0.63 -6.64
C LEU A 44 -26.36 -0.58 -6.70
N THR A 45 -26.88 -1.79 -6.51
CA THR A 45 -26.08 -3.03 -6.58
C THR A 45 -25.49 -3.23 -7.98
N ASP A 46 -26.29 -3.04 -9.03
CA ASP A 46 -25.82 -3.15 -10.41
C ASP A 46 -24.74 -2.09 -10.71
N LEU A 47 -24.94 -0.84 -10.27
CA LEU A 47 -23.95 0.22 -10.43
C LEU A 47 -22.62 -0.15 -9.75
N LEU A 48 -22.67 -0.52 -8.46
CA LEU A 48 -21.48 -0.88 -7.69
C LEU A 48 -20.75 -2.08 -8.29
N SER A 49 -21.49 -3.10 -8.69
CA SER A 49 -20.93 -4.31 -9.28
C SER A 49 -20.31 -4.06 -10.66
N ASN A 50 -20.87 -3.16 -11.46
CA ASN A 50 -20.39 -2.92 -12.83
C ASN A 50 -19.09 -2.13 -12.90
N TYR A 51 -18.84 -1.22 -11.94
CA TYR A 51 -17.68 -0.31 -11.99
C TYR A 51 -16.61 -0.63 -10.95
N TRP A 52 -16.99 -1.19 -9.80
CA TRP A 52 -16.06 -1.46 -8.70
C TRP A 52 -16.07 -2.91 -8.21
N GLU A 53 -16.92 -3.78 -8.78
CA GLU A 53 -17.13 -5.16 -8.32
C GLU A 53 -17.59 -5.24 -6.85
N LEU A 54 -18.28 -4.19 -6.38
CA LEU A 54 -18.75 -4.06 -5.00
C LEU A 54 -20.27 -4.26 -4.88
N THR A 55 -20.73 -4.39 -3.65
CA THR A 55 -22.13 -4.47 -3.23
C THR A 55 -22.41 -3.47 -2.10
N PRO A 56 -23.68 -3.13 -1.81
CA PRO A 56 -24.00 -2.25 -0.68
C PRO A 56 -23.51 -2.74 0.68
N ASN A 57 -23.27 -4.05 0.84
CA ASN A 57 -22.78 -4.63 2.09
C ASN A 57 -21.29 -4.37 2.33
N ASP A 58 -20.57 -3.86 1.34
CA ASP A 58 -19.12 -3.62 1.43
C ASP A 58 -18.79 -2.27 2.07
N PHE A 59 -19.81 -1.52 2.52
CA PHE A 59 -19.70 -0.19 3.10
C PHE A 59 -20.19 -0.19 4.55
N GLU A 60 -19.48 0.52 5.42
CA GLU A 60 -19.85 0.66 6.84
C GLU A 60 -20.89 1.76 7.05
N THR A 61 -20.79 2.84 6.26
CA THR A 61 -21.67 4.00 6.36
C THR A 61 -22.13 4.51 5.00
N SER A 62 -23.24 5.25 4.97
CA SER A 62 -23.69 5.93 3.75
C SER A 62 -22.70 7.00 3.30
N GLU A 63 -21.92 7.58 4.21
CA GLU A 63 -20.84 8.51 3.86
C GLU A 63 -19.73 7.84 3.06
N ASP A 64 -19.33 6.60 3.40
CA ASP A 64 -18.33 5.84 2.63
C ASP A 64 -18.83 5.54 1.21
N LEU A 65 -20.11 5.16 1.11
CA LEU A 65 -20.77 4.93 -0.16
C LEU A 65 -20.84 6.23 -1.00
N GLU A 66 -21.18 7.35 -0.37
CA GLU A 66 -21.18 8.68 -1.01
C GLU A 66 -19.79 9.11 -1.47
N ALA A 67 -18.75 8.83 -0.68
CA ALA A 67 -17.38 9.16 -1.04
C ALA A 67 -16.92 8.39 -2.29
N LEU A 68 -17.29 7.11 -2.42
CA LEU A 68 -16.98 6.31 -3.62
C LEU A 68 -17.80 6.78 -4.83
N LEU A 69 -19.11 6.95 -4.67
CA LEU A 69 -19.99 7.35 -5.76
C LEU A 69 -19.72 8.79 -6.21
N GLY A 70 -19.27 9.65 -5.30
CA GLY A 70 -19.04 11.05 -5.58
C GLY A 70 -20.30 11.78 -6.04
N GLU A 71 -20.10 12.86 -6.80
CA GLU A 71 -21.20 13.67 -7.28
C GLU A 71 -21.89 13.05 -8.51
N ARG A 72 -23.19 13.34 -8.66
CA ARG A 72 -23.89 13.09 -9.92
C ARG A 72 -23.29 13.92 -11.04
N ILE A 73 -23.41 13.43 -12.27
CA ILE A 73 -22.88 14.14 -13.44
C ILE A 73 -23.60 15.48 -13.63
N THR A 74 -22.85 16.57 -13.46
CA THR A 74 -23.27 17.95 -13.72
C THR A 74 -22.52 18.48 -14.95
N ASP A 75 -22.93 19.63 -15.48
CA ASP A 75 -22.19 20.27 -16.57
C ASP A 75 -20.77 20.69 -16.14
N GLU A 76 -20.61 21.05 -14.86
CA GLU A 76 -19.35 21.54 -14.32
C GLU A 76 -18.34 20.41 -14.12
N ASN A 77 -18.71 19.33 -13.42
CA ASN A 77 -17.81 18.20 -13.19
C ASN A 77 -17.52 17.42 -14.48
N LEU A 78 -18.46 17.35 -15.43
CA LEU A 78 -18.21 16.76 -16.74
C LEU A 78 -17.19 17.61 -17.53
N GLN A 79 -17.31 18.93 -17.51
CA GLN A 79 -16.35 19.81 -18.19
C GLN A 79 -14.94 19.66 -17.60
N GLN A 80 -14.82 19.55 -16.28
CA GLN A 80 -13.52 19.27 -15.62
C GLN A 80 -12.95 17.93 -16.07
N LEU A 81 -13.77 16.89 -16.13
CA LEU A 81 -13.34 15.57 -16.58
C LEU A 81 -12.86 15.58 -18.03
N LEU A 82 -13.56 16.30 -18.92
CA LEU A 82 -13.16 16.46 -20.32
C LEU A 82 -11.81 17.17 -20.44
N GLU A 83 -11.58 18.24 -19.67
CA GLU A 83 -10.32 18.98 -19.66
C GLU A 83 -9.14 18.13 -19.18
N ILE A 84 -9.32 17.37 -18.09
CA ILE A 84 -8.27 16.47 -17.56
C ILE A 84 -7.89 15.40 -18.58
N ASN A 85 -8.84 14.92 -19.36
CA ASN A 85 -8.63 13.85 -20.35
C ASN A 85 -8.36 14.38 -21.77
N ASN A 86 -8.19 15.70 -21.95
CA ASN A 86 -8.01 16.34 -23.25
C ASN A 86 -9.10 15.99 -24.29
N ILE A 87 -10.34 15.83 -23.84
CA ILE A 87 -11.51 15.57 -24.69
C ILE A 87 -12.19 16.90 -24.99
N VAL A 88 -12.49 17.16 -26.26
CA VAL A 88 -12.98 18.47 -26.74
C VAL A 88 -14.36 18.79 -26.18
N ASP A 89 -15.28 17.81 -26.19
CA ASP A 89 -16.65 17.99 -25.73
C ASP A 89 -17.35 16.65 -25.38
N GLU A 90 -18.56 16.75 -24.81
CA GLU A 90 -19.41 15.59 -24.48
C GLU A 90 -19.76 14.73 -25.72
N THR A 91 -19.77 15.32 -26.92
CA THR A 91 -20.06 14.57 -28.16
C THR A 91 -18.89 13.67 -28.54
N GLU A 92 -17.66 14.16 -28.42
CA GLU A 92 -16.45 13.35 -28.60
C GLU A 92 -16.39 12.24 -27.55
N LEU A 93 -16.59 12.55 -26.27
CA LEU A 93 -16.61 11.54 -25.20
C LEU A 93 -17.65 10.45 -25.47
N THR A 94 -18.88 10.84 -25.82
CA THR A 94 -19.95 9.89 -26.16
C THR A 94 -19.54 8.99 -27.33
N SER A 95 -18.89 9.55 -28.34
CA SER A 95 -18.40 8.78 -29.50
C SER A 95 -17.31 7.78 -29.11
N LEU A 96 -16.38 8.17 -28.23
CA LEU A 96 -15.33 7.30 -27.69
C LEU A 96 -15.94 6.16 -26.86
N LEU A 97 -16.89 6.45 -25.99
CA LEU A 97 -17.57 5.44 -25.17
C LEU A 97 -18.33 4.42 -26.03
N VAL A 98 -19.02 4.87 -27.07
CA VAL A 98 -19.73 3.97 -28.00
C VAL A 98 -18.75 3.09 -28.77
N LYS A 99 -17.66 3.69 -29.27
CA LYS A 99 -16.61 2.95 -30.00
C LYS A 99 -15.96 1.88 -29.13
N ASN A 100 -15.71 2.19 -27.86
CA ASN A 100 -15.16 1.26 -26.86
C ASN A 100 -16.22 0.32 -26.25
N GLN A 101 -17.46 0.32 -26.76
CA GLN A 101 -18.57 -0.52 -26.27
C GLN A 101 -18.88 -0.32 -24.78
N LYS A 102 -18.59 0.87 -24.26
CA LYS A 102 -18.90 1.30 -22.89
C LYS A 102 -20.23 2.05 -22.79
N LEU A 103 -20.78 2.49 -23.92
CA LEU A 103 -22.09 3.13 -24.03
C LEU A 103 -22.80 2.59 -25.28
N GLU A 104 -24.10 2.28 -25.17
CA GLU A 104 -24.89 1.88 -26.34
C GLU A 104 -25.12 3.06 -27.28
N GLU A 105 -25.20 2.81 -28.59
CA GLU A 105 -25.44 3.86 -29.58
C GLU A 105 -26.80 4.56 -29.31
N GLY A 106 -26.75 5.86 -29.03
CA GLY A 106 -27.93 6.67 -28.71
C GLY A 106 -28.39 6.60 -27.25
N ALA A 107 -27.68 5.88 -26.38
CA ALA A 107 -27.90 5.97 -24.93
C ALA A 107 -27.43 7.32 -24.38
N ASP A 108 -28.09 7.76 -23.31
CA ASP A 108 -27.77 9.03 -22.64
C ASP A 108 -26.72 8.80 -21.56
N LEU A 109 -25.56 9.44 -21.72
CA LEU A 109 -24.39 9.35 -20.84
C LEU A 109 -24.75 9.57 -19.37
N ARG A 110 -25.57 10.57 -19.07
CA ARG A 110 -25.90 10.96 -17.69
C ARG A 110 -26.84 9.98 -17.03
N THR A 111 -27.70 9.32 -17.80
CA THR A 111 -28.56 8.23 -17.28
C THR A 111 -27.83 6.89 -17.17
N THR A 112 -26.82 6.65 -18.00
CA THR A 112 -26.04 5.40 -17.97
C THR A 112 -25.08 5.36 -16.78
N PHE A 113 -24.27 6.41 -16.61
CA PHE A 113 -23.24 6.44 -15.55
C PHE A 113 -23.77 6.99 -14.23
N VAL A 114 -24.74 7.92 -14.27
CA VAL A 114 -25.36 8.61 -13.12
C VAL A 114 -24.39 9.49 -12.32
N TYR A 115 -23.27 8.92 -11.88
CA TYR A 115 -22.22 9.54 -11.09
C TYR A 115 -20.97 9.80 -11.91
N ILE A 116 -20.27 10.89 -11.58
CA ILE A 116 -19.03 11.26 -12.27
C ILE A 116 -17.94 10.21 -12.03
N SER A 117 -17.88 9.61 -10.84
CA SER A 117 -16.88 8.60 -10.51
C SER A 117 -17.04 7.31 -11.33
N ALA A 118 -18.27 6.92 -11.68
CA ALA A 118 -18.53 5.78 -12.55
C ALA A 118 -18.04 6.04 -13.99
N LEU A 119 -18.23 7.27 -14.48
CA LEU A 119 -17.73 7.70 -15.77
C LEU A 119 -16.20 7.82 -15.78
N GLU A 120 -15.61 8.43 -14.75
CA GLU A 120 -14.17 8.52 -14.51
C GLU A 120 -13.52 7.14 -14.49
N ASN A 121 -14.07 6.23 -13.68
CA ASN A 121 -13.62 4.85 -13.61
C ASN A 121 -13.63 4.22 -15.01
N THR A 122 -14.73 4.36 -15.75
CA THR A 122 -14.82 3.83 -17.11
C THR A 122 -13.77 4.42 -18.05
N ILE A 123 -13.57 5.74 -18.02
CA ILE A 123 -12.61 6.46 -18.85
C ILE A 123 -11.16 6.06 -18.52
N SER A 124 -10.85 5.87 -17.23
CA SER A 124 -9.51 5.50 -16.78
C SER A 124 -8.98 4.18 -17.36
N PHE A 125 -9.88 3.30 -17.81
CA PHE A 125 -9.54 2.03 -18.45
C PHE A 125 -9.72 2.03 -19.98
N MET A 126 -9.99 3.19 -20.58
CA MET A 126 -10.11 3.33 -22.04
C MET A 126 -8.88 4.02 -22.61
N SER A 127 -8.50 3.61 -23.82
CA SER A 127 -7.60 4.39 -24.68
C SER A 127 -8.41 5.54 -25.30
N ILE A 128 -8.10 6.77 -24.91
CA ILE A 128 -8.87 7.97 -25.25
C ILE A 128 -8.01 9.06 -25.89
N ILE A 129 -6.69 9.03 -25.72
CA ILE A 129 -5.77 10.04 -26.26
C ILE A 129 -5.52 9.72 -27.73
N PRO A 130 -6.07 10.51 -28.69
CA PRO A 130 -5.93 10.20 -30.10
C PRO A 130 -4.47 10.31 -30.56
N LYS A 131 -4.08 9.47 -31.52
CA LYS A 131 -2.77 9.48 -32.19
C LYS A 131 -2.63 10.68 -33.14
N THR A 132 -2.60 11.88 -32.58
CA THR A 132 -2.23 13.12 -33.27
C THR A 132 -0.71 13.22 -33.36
N ASP A 133 -0.19 14.05 -34.28
CA ASP A 133 1.26 14.27 -34.38
C ASP A 133 1.85 14.83 -33.07
N GLU A 134 1.08 15.66 -32.34
CA GLU A 134 1.51 16.24 -31.06
C GLU A 134 1.57 15.19 -29.95
N ASN A 135 0.50 14.40 -29.77
CA ASN A 135 0.47 13.37 -28.73
C ASN A 135 1.47 12.25 -29.02
N LEU A 136 1.66 11.91 -30.31
CA LEU A 136 2.67 10.94 -30.72
C LEU A 136 4.09 11.46 -30.43
N GLN A 137 4.35 12.74 -30.67
CA GLN A 137 5.64 13.34 -30.32
C GLN A 137 5.88 13.33 -28.80
N GLN A 138 4.86 13.59 -27.98
CA GLN A 138 4.99 13.49 -26.51
C GLN A 138 5.32 12.08 -26.04
N LEU A 139 4.69 11.05 -26.63
CA LEU A 139 5.03 9.65 -26.36
C LEU A 139 6.49 9.35 -26.75
N LEU A 140 6.89 9.77 -27.94
CA LEU A 140 8.27 9.60 -28.44
C LEU A 140 9.29 10.26 -27.50
N ASP A 141 9.03 11.48 -27.05
CA ASP A 141 9.89 12.21 -26.11
C ASP A 141 9.98 11.48 -24.76
N THR A 142 8.85 10.95 -24.27
CA THR A 142 8.76 10.19 -23.01
C THR A 142 9.64 8.94 -23.03
N TYR A 143 9.60 8.19 -24.13
CA TYR A 143 10.37 6.97 -24.30
C TYR A 143 11.77 7.20 -24.89
N GLY A 144 12.14 8.44 -25.20
CA GLY A 144 13.43 8.75 -25.82
C GLY A 144 13.58 8.13 -27.22
N LEU A 145 12.50 8.06 -27.98
CA LEU A 145 12.44 7.41 -29.29
C LEU A 145 12.32 8.44 -30.42
N THR A 146 12.92 8.11 -31.56
CA THR A 146 12.54 8.73 -32.83
C THR A 146 11.37 7.98 -33.47
N ILE A 147 10.62 8.66 -34.35
CA ILE A 147 9.55 8.02 -35.12
C ILE A 147 10.06 6.84 -35.97
N ASP A 148 11.30 6.91 -36.45
CA ASP A 148 11.92 5.83 -37.22
C ASP A 148 12.22 4.61 -36.34
N GLU A 149 12.65 4.81 -35.09
CA GLU A 149 12.86 3.74 -34.12
C GLU A 149 11.54 3.10 -33.69
N LEU A 150 10.50 3.91 -33.41
CA LEU A 150 9.16 3.41 -33.13
C LEU A 150 8.67 2.51 -34.27
N ASN A 151 8.76 2.98 -35.52
CA ASN A 151 8.37 2.17 -36.68
C ASN A 151 9.20 0.89 -36.81
N GLN A 152 10.48 0.88 -36.43
CA GLN A 152 11.28 -0.34 -36.43
C GLN A 152 10.79 -1.35 -35.39
N ILE A 153 10.42 -0.91 -34.18
CA ILE A 153 9.85 -1.76 -33.13
C ILE A 153 8.59 -2.47 -33.63
N PHE A 154 7.67 -1.72 -34.25
CA PHE A 154 6.47 -2.28 -34.87
C PHE A 154 6.80 -3.30 -35.98
N ASN A 155 7.68 -2.92 -36.91
CA ASN A 155 8.04 -3.78 -38.04
C ASN A 155 8.71 -5.10 -37.59
N LEU A 156 9.57 -5.06 -36.57
CA LEU A 156 10.24 -6.26 -36.03
C LEU A 156 9.24 -7.26 -35.44
N ASN A 157 8.12 -6.76 -34.92
CA ASN A 157 7.05 -7.55 -34.33
C ASN A 157 5.92 -7.91 -35.32
N ASN A 158 6.14 -7.69 -36.63
CA ASN A 158 5.15 -7.86 -37.70
C ASN A 158 3.88 -7.03 -37.52
N ASP A 159 4.05 -5.83 -36.99
CA ASP A 159 2.99 -4.89 -36.69
C ASP A 159 3.22 -3.54 -37.40
N SER A 160 2.28 -2.60 -37.30
CA SER A 160 2.34 -1.29 -37.92
C SER A 160 1.73 -0.22 -37.02
N LEU A 161 2.37 0.95 -36.93
CA LEU A 161 1.85 2.11 -36.22
C LEU A 161 0.47 2.57 -36.75
N ASP A 162 0.15 2.26 -38.01
CA ASP A 162 -1.16 2.55 -38.62
C ASP A 162 -2.31 1.70 -38.05
N ASN A 163 -2.01 0.62 -37.32
CA ASN A 163 -3.02 -0.23 -36.68
C ASN A 163 -3.59 0.41 -35.40
N TYR A 164 -3.04 1.53 -34.95
CA TYR A 164 -3.34 2.15 -33.67
C TYR A 164 -3.99 3.51 -33.88
N GLU A 165 -5.07 3.77 -33.15
CA GLU A 165 -5.78 5.05 -33.20
C GLU A 165 -5.50 5.91 -31.97
N PHE A 166 -5.06 5.30 -30.87
CA PHE A 166 -4.81 5.95 -29.59
C PHE A 166 -3.37 5.76 -29.11
N ILE A 167 -2.88 6.69 -28.31
CA ILE A 167 -1.50 6.71 -27.81
C ILE A 167 -1.27 5.62 -26.77
N GLU A 168 -2.26 5.39 -25.90
CA GLU A 168 -2.20 4.39 -24.83
C GLU A 168 -2.05 2.96 -25.40
N ASP A 169 -2.66 2.70 -26.55
CA ASP A 169 -2.49 1.41 -27.23
C ASP A 169 -1.05 1.23 -27.74
N ILE A 170 -0.42 2.31 -28.23
CA ILE A 170 0.98 2.29 -28.68
C ILE A 170 1.91 2.13 -27.48
N GLU A 171 1.63 2.83 -26.39
CA GLU A 171 2.37 2.74 -25.14
C GLU A 171 2.34 1.31 -24.58
N MET A 172 1.17 0.68 -24.55
CA MET A 172 1.02 -0.72 -24.14
C MET A 172 1.83 -1.67 -25.02
N VAL A 173 1.91 -1.40 -26.33
CA VAL A 173 2.74 -2.16 -27.26
C VAL A 173 4.23 -1.95 -26.97
N LEU A 174 4.67 -0.73 -26.70
CA LEU A 174 6.05 -0.44 -26.31
C LEU A 174 6.44 -1.19 -25.04
N ILE A 175 5.56 -1.21 -24.03
CA ILE A 175 5.75 -1.98 -22.79
C ILE A 175 5.90 -3.48 -23.10
N ASN A 176 5.10 -4.01 -24.02
CA ASN A 176 5.13 -5.44 -24.36
C ASN A 176 6.30 -5.85 -25.26
N TYR A 177 6.68 -5.00 -26.21
CA TYR A 177 7.74 -5.28 -27.18
C TYR A 177 9.13 -4.93 -26.63
N GLY A 178 9.20 -4.02 -25.65
CA GLY A 178 10.41 -3.46 -25.10
C GLY A 178 11.03 -2.41 -26.03
N VAL A 179 11.64 -1.39 -25.44
CA VAL A 179 12.38 -0.38 -26.19
C VAL A 179 13.80 -0.89 -26.48
N PRO A 180 14.22 -1.05 -27.76
CA PRO A 180 15.53 -1.59 -28.09
C PRO A 180 16.67 -0.63 -27.68
N ILE A 181 17.82 -1.21 -27.36
CA ILE A 181 19.03 -0.43 -27.08
C ILE A 181 19.65 0.03 -28.40
N THR A 182 19.51 1.32 -28.70
CA THR A 182 20.16 2.03 -29.81
C THR A 182 21.12 3.08 -29.24
N GLU A 183 21.93 3.72 -30.09
CA GLU A 183 22.76 4.85 -29.65
C GLU A 183 21.91 5.98 -29.06
N HIS A 184 20.76 6.29 -29.68
CA HIS A 184 19.86 7.35 -29.23
C HIS A 184 19.15 7.01 -27.91
N THR A 185 18.59 5.80 -27.78
CA THR A 185 17.87 5.40 -26.56
C THR A 185 18.85 5.24 -25.38
N LEU A 186 20.07 4.76 -25.65
CA LEU A 186 21.12 4.69 -24.65
C LEU A 186 21.60 6.08 -24.21
N ASP A 187 21.81 7.00 -25.14
CA ASP A 187 22.17 8.39 -24.81
C ASP A 187 21.07 9.08 -23.98
N THR A 188 19.81 8.82 -24.31
CA THR A 188 18.67 9.35 -23.54
C THR A 188 18.68 8.82 -22.10
N LEU A 189 18.83 7.50 -21.94
CA LEU A 189 18.96 6.87 -20.61
C LEU A 189 20.12 7.47 -19.81
N LEU A 190 21.28 7.61 -20.44
CA LEU A 190 22.48 8.16 -19.80
C LEU A 190 22.25 9.60 -19.33
N ASN A 191 21.60 10.43 -20.15
CA ASN A 191 21.25 11.80 -19.77
C ASN A 191 20.26 11.85 -18.61
N ASN A 192 19.21 11.01 -18.64
CA ASN A 192 18.19 10.95 -17.59
C ASN A 192 18.76 10.60 -16.22
N PHE A 193 19.79 9.74 -16.17
CA PHE A 193 20.45 9.36 -14.92
C PHE A 193 21.70 10.20 -14.59
N GLY A 194 22.05 11.16 -15.45
CA GLY A 194 23.26 11.96 -15.32
C GLY A 194 24.54 11.12 -15.36
N LEU A 195 24.56 10.07 -16.18
CA LEU A 195 25.67 9.13 -16.33
C LEU A 195 26.39 9.29 -17.67
N SER A 196 27.67 8.93 -17.68
CA SER A 196 28.41 8.66 -18.92
C SER A 196 28.38 7.17 -19.27
N LEU A 197 28.61 6.84 -20.54
CA LEU A 197 28.73 5.45 -20.99
C LEU A 197 29.86 4.69 -20.27
N GLU A 198 30.94 5.38 -19.90
CA GLU A 198 32.04 4.80 -19.11
C GLU A 198 31.57 4.41 -17.71
N GLN A 199 30.83 5.29 -17.02
CA GLN A 199 30.25 4.99 -15.71
C GLN A 199 29.23 3.84 -15.79
N LEU A 200 28.37 3.82 -16.80
CA LEU A 200 27.43 2.71 -17.00
C LEU A 200 28.18 1.38 -17.14
N ASN A 201 29.18 1.30 -18.04
CA ASN A 201 29.97 0.08 -18.19
C ASN A 201 30.72 -0.32 -16.92
N GLN A 202 31.19 0.65 -16.14
CA GLN A 202 31.85 0.40 -14.86
C GLN A 202 30.88 -0.22 -13.84
N ILE A 203 29.67 0.33 -13.69
CA ILE A 203 28.63 -0.21 -12.78
C ILE A 203 28.34 -1.67 -13.11
N PHE A 204 28.14 -1.99 -14.39
CA PHE A 204 27.87 -3.36 -14.82
C PHE A 204 29.08 -4.27 -14.58
N SER A 205 30.29 -3.81 -14.91
CA SER A 205 31.51 -4.59 -14.68
C SER A 205 31.77 -4.87 -13.20
N ASP A 206 31.51 -3.93 -12.30
CA ASP A 206 31.69 -4.10 -10.84
C ASP A 206 30.72 -5.15 -10.27
N ASN A 207 29.59 -5.35 -10.95
CA ASN A 207 28.60 -6.37 -10.62
C ASN A 207 28.78 -7.68 -11.41
N ASN A 208 29.93 -7.87 -12.08
CA ASN A 208 30.23 -9.02 -12.95
C ASN A 208 29.22 -9.20 -14.10
N ASP A 209 28.71 -8.09 -14.62
CA ASP A 209 27.71 -8.04 -15.68
C ASP A 209 28.20 -7.19 -16.88
N SER A 210 27.42 -7.13 -17.94
CA SER A 210 27.76 -6.42 -19.19
C SER A 210 26.52 -5.86 -19.87
N LEU A 211 26.64 -4.67 -20.44
CA LEU A 211 25.59 -4.04 -21.27
C LEU A 211 25.11 -4.97 -22.41
N ASN A 212 26.00 -5.82 -22.94
CA ASN A 212 25.66 -6.77 -24.02
C ASN A 212 24.73 -7.91 -23.58
N ASN A 213 24.40 -8.02 -22.29
CA ASN A 213 23.46 -9.02 -21.78
C ASN A 213 22.00 -8.56 -21.86
N TYR A 214 21.76 -7.34 -22.36
CA TYR A 214 20.45 -6.70 -22.40
C TYR A 214 20.05 -6.39 -23.83
N ASP A 215 18.80 -6.70 -24.17
CA ASP A 215 18.25 -6.47 -25.50
C ASP A 215 17.38 -5.19 -25.56
N ASN A 216 16.84 -4.76 -24.41
CA ASN A 216 15.97 -3.59 -24.30
C ASN A 216 16.37 -2.68 -23.11
N ILE A 217 15.92 -1.43 -23.19
CA ILE A 217 16.18 -0.37 -22.23
C ILE A 217 15.51 -0.67 -20.87
N ASP A 218 14.32 -1.27 -20.85
CA ASP A 218 13.56 -1.51 -19.61
C ASP A 218 14.29 -2.49 -18.67
N ASP A 219 14.82 -3.58 -19.24
CA ASP A 219 15.64 -4.56 -18.53
C ASP A 219 16.96 -3.93 -18.05
N LEU A 220 17.57 -3.12 -18.91
CA LEU A 220 18.80 -2.40 -18.59
C LEU A 220 18.59 -1.42 -17.43
N VAL A 221 17.53 -0.61 -17.46
CA VAL A 221 17.14 0.33 -16.39
C VAL A 221 16.86 -0.43 -15.11
N THR A 222 16.10 -1.53 -15.19
CA THR A 222 15.79 -2.36 -14.02
C THR A 222 17.05 -2.84 -13.33
N LYS A 223 18.06 -3.26 -14.09
CA LYS A 223 19.34 -3.75 -13.55
C LYS A 223 20.26 -2.64 -13.09
N LEU A 224 20.32 -1.53 -13.81
CA LEU A 224 21.03 -0.32 -13.38
C LEU A 224 20.53 0.17 -12.01
N LEU A 225 19.20 0.22 -11.81
CA LEU A 225 18.59 0.56 -10.53
C LEU A 225 18.85 -0.51 -9.45
N GLU A 226 18.97 -1.78 -9.81
CA GLU A 226 19.35 -2.82 -8.85
C GLU A 226 20.80 -2.64 -8.35
N TYR A 227 21.72 -2.32 -9.25
CA TYR A 227 23.14 -2.11 -8.96
C TYR A 227 23.43 -0.80 -8.24
N GLY A 228 22.59 0.20 -8.47
CA GLY A 228 22.73 1.51 -7.86
C GLY A 228 23.43 2.51 -8.78
N ILE A 229 22.90 3.73 -8.77
CA ILE A 229 23.39 4.81 -9.63
C ILE A 229 24.32 5.70 -8.79
N PRO A 230 25.60 5.87 -9.17
CA PRO A 230 26.52 6.70 -8.44
C PRO A 230 26.07 8.17 -8.43
N ILE A 231 26.44 8.89 -7.38
CA ILE A 231 26.17 10.33 -7.29
C ILE A 231 27.03 11.07 -8.34
N THR A 232 26.39 11.84 -9.20
CA THR A 232 27.02 12.74 -10.17
C THR A 232 26.59 14.18 -9.89
N ASP A 233 27.29 15.16 -10.45
CA ASP A 233 26.89 16.56 -10.28
C ASP A 233 25.48 16.81 -10.82
N GLN A 234 25.11 16.18 -11.95
CA GLN A 234 23.80 16.33 -12.57
C GLN A 234 22.69 15.74 -11.69
N ASN A 235 22.77 14.45 -11.36
CA ASN A 235 21.70 13.80 -10.60
C ASN A 235 21.59 14.33 -9.15
N PHE A 236 22.68 14.89 -8.60
CA PHE A 236 22.62 15.62 -7.35
C PHE A 236 21.88 16.95 -7.49
N GLN A 237 22.07 17.71 -8.58
CA GLN A 237 21.25 18.90 -8.83
C GLN A 237 19.78 18.55 -9.05
N ASP A 238 19.49 17.43 -9.72
CA ASP A 238 18.12 16.96 -9.92
C ASP A 238 17.45 16.65 -8.59
N LEU A 239 18.14 15.94 -7.67
CA LEU A 239 17.67 15.71 -6.30
C LEU A 239 17.38 17.03 -5.56
N LEU A 240 18.25 18.04 -5.67
CA LEU A 240 18.03 19.34 -5.03
C LEU A 240 16.78 20.04 -5.58
N ASN A 241 16.53 19.92 -6.89
CA ASN A 241 15.35 20.47 -7.55
C ASN A 241 14.08 19.73 -7.13
N ASP A 242 14.10 18.40 -7.05
CA ASP A 242 12.96 17.57 -6.65
C ASP A 242 12.45 17.92 -5.26
N PHE A 243 13.37 18.27 -4.35
CA PHE A 243 13.06 18.69 -2.99
C PHE A 243 12.95 20.21 -2.83
N GLU A 244 13.11 20.97 -3.92
CA GLU A 244 13.06 22.44 -3.92
C GLU A 244 14.02 23.10 -2.90
N ILE A 245 15.19 22.49 -2.67
CA ILE A 245 16.20 22.99 -1.72
C ILE A 245 17.48 23.44 -2.44
N THR A 246 18.11 24.48 -1.91
CA THR A 246 19.46 24.89 -2.33
C THR A 246 20.52 23.95 -1.77
N GLN A 247 21.72 23.95 -2.37
CA GLN A 247 22.86 23.20 -1.82
C GLN A 247 23.17 23.58 -0.37
N ASP A 248 23.09 24.87 -0.01
CA ASP A 248 23.31 25.33 1.38
C ASP A 248 22.25 24.75 2.34
N GLN A 249 20.99 24.65 1.91
CA GLN A 249 19.91 24.03 2.70
C GLN A 249 20.12 22.53 2.85
N PHE A 250 20.53 21.83 1.79
CA PHE A 250 20.91 20.42 1.85
C PHE A 250 22.06 20.21 2.84
N GLU A 251 23.16 20.98 2.73
CA GLU A 251 24.31 20.85 3.63
C GLU A 251 23.92 21.12 5.09
N ALA A 252 23.05 22.12 5.33
CA ALA A 252 22.53 22.41 6.66
C ALA A 252 21.64 21.27 7.20
N LEU A 253 20.81 20.66 6.36
CA LEU A 253 19.96 19.51 6.71
C LEU A 253 20.83 18.32 7.13
N MET A 254 21.79 17.91 6.28
CA MET A 254 22.67 16.78 6.56
C MET A 254 23.47 17.00 7.86
N LEU A 255 24.00 18.22 8.07
CA LEU A 255 24.77 18.55 9.27
C LEU A 255 23.95 18.43 10.57
N LYS A 256 22.63 18.70 10.54
CA LYS A 256 21.75 18.53 11.71
C LYS A 256 21.69 17.08 12.21
N TYR A 257 21.98 16.13 11.33
CA TYR A 257 21.99 14.70 11.61
C TYR A 257 23.41 14.12 11.76
N ASP A 258 24.44 14.98 11.83
CA ASP A 258 25.86 14.58 11.87
C ASP A 258 26.25 13.74 10.64
N ASP A 259 25.72 14.14 9.50
CA ASP A 259 25.82 13.42 8.23
C ASP A 259 26.33 14.32 7.11
N ALA A 260 26.73 13.72 5.99
CA ALA A 260 27.31 14.41 4.85
C ALA A 260 27.08 13.61 3.56
N LYS A 261 27.08 14.31 2.42
CA LYS A 261 26.93 13.69 1.09
C LYS A 261 27.96 12.57 0.85
N GLU A 262 29.17 12.74 1.35
CA GLU A 262 30.29 11.81 1.17
C GLU A 262 30.07 10.43 1.83
N ASN A 263 29.07 10.31 2.71
CA ASN A 263 28.71 9.04 3.34
C ASN A 263 27.88 8.12 2.42
N TYR A 264 27.46 8.62 1.26
CA TYR A 264 26.56 7.92 0.33
C TYR A 264 27.29 7.52 -0.94
N GLN A 265 27.03 6.31 -1.42
CA GLN A 265 27.62 5.82 -2.67
C GLN A 265 26.71 6.09 -3.87
N THR A 266 25.40 5.96 -3.66
CA THR A 266 24.40 6.07 -4.74
C THR A 266 23.43 7.21 -4.50
N ILE A 267 22.89 7.77 -5.59
CA ILE A 267 21.94 8.89 -5.54
C ILE A 267 20.64 8.49 -4.83
N ASP A 268 20.16 7.25 -5.01
CA ASP A 268 18.94 6.78 -4.34
C ASP A 268 19.10 6.66 -2.82
N GLU A 269 20.28 6.26 -2.33
CA GLU A 269 20.55 6.25 -0.88
C GLU A 269 20.51 7.68 -0.32
N LEU A 270 21.08 8.62 -1.06
CA LEU A 270 21.05 10.03 -0.68
C LEU A 270 19.63 10.60 -0.73
N TYR A 271 18.89 10.33 -1.81
CA TYR A 271 17.50 10.76 -2.00
C TYR A 271 16.63 10.30 -0.86
N MET A 272 16.69 9.01 -0.53
CA MET A 272 15.93 8.43 0.58
C MET A 272 16.30 9.06 1.91
N THR A 273 17.57 9.36 2.14
CA THR A 273 18.01 10.01 3.39
C THR A 273 17.49 11.44 3.48
N VAL A 274 17.62 12.22 2.41
CA VAL A 274 17.14 13.60 2.36
C VAL A 274 15.63 13.64 2.57
N PHE A 275 14.88 12.77 1.87
CA PHE A 275 13.44 12.58 2.10
C PHE A 275 13.13 12.31 3.57
N MET A 276 13.81 11.33 4.18
CA MET A 276 13.59 10.98 5.58
C MET A 276 13.90 12.14 6.53
N TYR A 277 15.00 12.88 6.31
CA TYR A 277 15.35 14.00 7.16
C TYR A 277 14.35 15.14 7.06
N MET A 278 13.84 15.46 5.86
CA MET A 278 12.78 16.46 5.71
C MET A 278 11.47 16.00 6.32
N LEU A 279 11.11 14.72 6.14
CA LEU A 279 9.95 14.14 6.80
C LEU A 279 10.04 14.31 8.31
N ILE A 280 11.19 14.01 8.93
CA ILE A 280 11.40 14.26 10.36
C ILE A 280 11.30 15.76 10.67
N GLU A 281 11.81 16.64 9.80
CA GLU A 281 11.72 18.07 10.02
C GLU A 281 10.30 18.61 10.05
N GLU A 282 9.44 18.06 9.21
CA GLU A 282 8.02 18.44 9.06
C GLU A 282 7.08 17.56 9.92
N SER A 283 7.64 16.59 10.66
CA SER A 283 6.87 15.58 11.37
C SER A 283 6.09 16.07 12.59
N ASP A 284 6.25 17.31 13.05
CA ASP A 284 5.63 17.77 14.30
C ASP A 284 4.08 17.63 14.24
N GLU A 285 3.45 18.05 13.15
CA GLU A 285 1.98 17.92 12.95
C GLU A 285 1.57 16.47 12.72
N PHE A 286 2.34 15.73 11.92
CA PHE A 286 2.10 14.31 11.64
C PHE A 286 2.18 13.43 12.89
N LEU A 287 3.19 13.64 13.75
CA LEU A 287 3.37 12.89 14.99
C LEU A 287 2.28 13.20 16.01
N GLU A 288 1.80 14.45 16.06
CA GLU A 288 0.64 14.83 16.87
C GLU A 288 -0.63 14.11 16.37
N GLU A 289 -0.84 14.07 15.06
CA GLU A 289 -1.99 13.38 14.43
C GLU A 289 -1.98 11.87 14.68
N LEU A 290 -0.80 11.23 14.66
CA LEU A 290 -0.70 9.80 14.98
C LEU A 290 -1.19 9.47 16.40
N GLY A 291 -1.14 10.43 17.33
CA GLY A 291 -1.62 10.24 18.71
C GLY A 291 -0.86 9.18 19.52
N ILE A 292 0.28 8.68 19.00
CA ILE A 292 1.05 7.59 19.59
C ILE A 292 2.13 8.06 20.59
N GLY A 293 2.18 9.36 20.90
CA GLY A 293 3.14 9.93 21.85
C GLY A 293 4.60 9.95 21.41
N LEU A 294 4.90 9.54 20.18
CA LEU A 294 6.26 9.54 19.62
C LEU A 294 6.71 10.97 19.32
N ASP A 295 7.86 11.38 19.84
CA ASP A 295 8.43 12.70 19.57
C ASP A 295 9.50 12.69 18.46
N LYS A 296 9.86 13.89 17.99
CA LYS A 296 10.84 14.08 16.92
C LYS A 296 12.25 13.57 17.27
N ILE A 297 12.65 13.64 18.54
CA ILE A 297 13.95 13.13 19.02
C ILE A 297 13.94 11.60 18.99
N GLU A 298 12.85 10.99 19.41
CA GLU A 298 12.65 9.54 19.38
C GLU A 298 12.60 9.00 17.95
N LEU A 299 11.87 9.67 17.05
CA LEU A 299 11.87 9.35 15.62
C LEU A 299 13.29 9.44 15.03
N LYS A 300 14.06 10.47 15.39
CA LYS A 300 15.47 10.60 15.00
C LYS A 300 16.33 9.46 15.55
N ASN A 301 16.15 9.06 16.80
CA ASN A 301 16.90 7.96 17.42
C ASN A 301 16.62 6.63 16.71
N LEU A 302 15.34 6.37 16.39
CA LEU A 302 14.93 5.21 15.60
C LEU A 302 15.62 5.21 14.23
N VAL A 303 15.48 6.29 13.45
CA VAL A 303 16.10 6.37 12.12
C VAL A 303 17.61 6.14 12.18
N LYS A 304 18.30 6.77 13.13
CA LYS A 304 19.74 6.58 13.33
C LYS A 304 20.11 5.13 13.69
N HIS A 305 19.29 4.46 14.49
CA HIS A 305 19.49 3.06 14.85
C HIS A 305 19.45 2.16 13.60
N PHE A 306 18.45 2.33 12.72
CA PHE A 306 18.35 1.51 11.50
C PHE A 306 19.43 1.80 10.48
N GLN A 307 19.85 3.06 10.35
CA GLN A 307 21.01 3.42 9.51
C GLN A 307 22.31 2.73 9.98
N GLY A 308 22.40 2.38 11.27
CA GLY A 308 23.56 1.66 11.82
C GLY A 308 23.59 0.15 11.54
N ILE A 309 22.53 -0.42 10.96
CA ILE A 309 22.43 -1.87 10.70
C ILE A 309 22.86 -2.15 9.27
N ASP A 310 23.83 -3.04 9.10
CA ASP A 310 24.21 -3.54 7.77
C ASP A 310 23.18 -4.56 7.26
N MET A 311 22.10 -4.04 6.69
CA MET A 311 21.05 -4.85 6.08
C MET A 311 21.43 -5.35 4.68
N THR A 312 22.65 -5.07 4.20
CA THR A 312 23.18 -5.63 2.94
C THR A 312 23.87 -6.96 3.12
N ASP A 313 24.18 -7.33 4.36
CA ASP A 313 24.71 -8.65 4.67
C ASP A 313 23.77 -9.72 4.07
N PRO A 314 24.26 -10.58 3.16
CA PRO A 314 23.47 -11.67 2.60
C PRO A 314 22.82 -12.55 3.68
N VAL A 315 23.45 -12.67 4.85
CA VAL A 315 22.90 -13.42 5.99
C VAL A 315 21.68 -12.72 6.59
N PHE A 316 21.67 -11.38 6.63
CA PHE A 316 20.49 -10.61 7.06
C PHE A 316 19.34 -10.83 6.08
N ALA A 317 19.61 -10.71 4.78
CA ALA A 317 18.61 -10.88 3.73
C ALA A 317 18.01 -12.30 3.69
N GLU A 318 18.84 -13.33 3.84
CA GLU A 318 18.41 -14.73 3.88
C GLU A 318 17.48 -14.98 5.08
N LYS A 319 17.85 -14.49 6.27
CA LYS A 319 17.02 -14.62 7.47
C LYS A 319 15.70 -13.85 7.35
N MET A 320 15.71 -12.64 6.79
CA MET A 320 14.48 -11.89 6.57
C MET A 320 13.53 -12.61 5.61
N ALA A 321 14.05 -13.19 4.52
CA ALA A 321 13.24 -13.98 3.59
C ALA A 321 12.65 -15.24 4.24
N GLU A 322 13.39 -15.89 5.15
CA GLU A 322 12.86 -17.01 5.94
C GLU A 322 11.70 -16.57 6.84
N LEU A 323 11.85 -15.43 7.53
CA LEU A 323 10.82 -14.87 8.41
C LEU A 323 9.57 -14.44 7.63
N GLU A 324 9.74 -13.83 6.45
CA GLU A 324 8.65 -13.48 5.54
C GLU A 324 7.86 -14.72 5.10
N ASN A 325 8.55 -15.79 4.68
CA ASN A 325 7.88 -17.04 4.28
C ASN A 325 7.07 -17.64 5.43
N ARG A 326 7.57 -17.57 6.68
CA ARG A 326 6.83 -18.04 7.86
C ARG A 326 5.53 -17.25 8.08
N LEU A 327 5.53 -15.94 7.80
CA LEU A 327 4.31 -15.12 7.90
C LEU A 327 3.34 -15.44 6.75
N ILE A 328 3.84 -15.61 5.52
CA ILE A 328 3.00 -16.01 4.37
C ILE A 328 2.30 -17.35 4.64
N GLU A 329 3.01 -18.31 5.26
CA GLU A 329 2.45 -19.62 5.62
C GLU A 329 1.35 -19.55 6.70
N LEU A 330 1.25 -18.45 7.48
CA LEU A 330 0.14 -18.27 8.42
C LEU A 330 -1.20 -18.05 7.71
N GLY A 331 -1.16 -17.59 6.46
CA GLY A 331 -2.34 -17.19 5.70
C GLY A 331 -2.88 -15.82 6.11
N GLU A 332 -3.95 -15.41 5.45
CA GLU A 332 -4.69 -14.19 5.79
C GLU A 332 -5.55 -14.42 7.03
N PHE A 333 -5.55 -13.46 7.94
CA PHE A 333 -6.38 -13.46 9.16
C PHE A 333 -6.80 -12.03 9.49
N GLU A 334 -8.01 -11.87 10.03
CA GLU A 334 -8.57 -10.56 10.37
C GLU A 334 -8.11 -10.11 11.77
N SER A 335 -7.93 -11.07 12.70
CA SER A 335 -7.46 -10.81 14.05
C SER A 335 -6.46 -11.88 14.53
N PRO A 336 -5.47 -11.51 15.37
CA PRO A 336 -4.66 -12.48 16.10
C PRO A 336 -5.50 -13.46 16.95
N ALA A 337 -6.75 -13.10 17.29
CA ALA A 337 -7.68 -13.98 17.98
C ALA A 337 -8.13 -15.18 17.14
N ASP A 338 -8.12 -15.05 15.80
CA ASP A 338 -8.54 -16.08 14.84
C ASP A 338 -7.47 -17.17 14.63
N LEU A 339 -6.24 -16.87 15.05
CA LEU A 339 -5.11 -17.78 14.95
C LEU A 339 -5.22 -18.91 15.99
N THR A 340 -4.83 -20.13 15.58
CA THR A 340 -4.62 -21.22 16.54
C THR A 340 -3.45 -20.90 17.48
N GLU A 341 -3.36 -21.61 18.60
CA GLU A 341 -2.25 -21.41 19.55
C GLU A 341 -0.88 -21.72 18.91
N GLU A 342 -0.82 -22.67 17.97
CA GLU A 342 0.37 -22.94 17.18
C GLU A 342 0.70 -21.78 16.24
N GLN A 343 -0.29 -21.20 15.55
CA GLN A 343 -0.09 -20.05 14.66
C GLN A 343 0.33 -18.79 15.43
N LYS A 344 -0.27 -18.51 16.59
CA LYS A 344 0.17 -17.43 17.49
C LYS A 344 1.61 -17.62 17.92
N THR A 345 2.03 -18.85 18.21
CA THR A 345 3.41 -19.16 18.58
C THR A 345 4.36 -18.86 17.42
N VAL A 346 3.99 -19.22 16.18
CA VAL A 346 4.78 -18.89 14.98
C VAL A 346 4.87 -17.37 14.82
N LEU A 347 3.75 -16.64 14.91
CA LEU A 347 3.70 -15.18 14.82
C LEU A 347 4.63 -14.52 15.85
N VAL A 348 4.56 -14.94 17.12
CA VAL A 348 5.41 -14.42 18.20
C VAL A 348 6.88 -14.64 17.93
N ASN A 349 7.25 -15.87 17.61
CA ASN A 349 8.66 -16.21 17.42
C ASN A 349 9.23 -15.47 16.21
N THR A 350 8.45 -15.34 15.13
CA THR A 350 8.85 -14.60 13.95
C THR A 350 9.09 -13.13 14.28
N PHE A 351 8.16 -12.50 15.02
CA PHE A 351 8.30 -11.11 15.47
C PHE A 351 9.54 -10.92 16.37
N GLN A 352 9.78 -11.83 17.31
CA GLN A 352 10.96 -11.76 18.19
C GLN A 352 12.27 -11.92 17.41
N GLU A 353 12.31 -12.80 16.42
CA GLU A 353 13.47 -12.97 15.55
C GLU A 353 13.71 -11.74 14.67
N MET A 354 12.65 -11.11 14.15
CA MET A 354 12.74 -9.81 13.46
C MET A 354 13.30 -8.72 14.38
N MET A 355 12.78 -8.57 15.59
CA MET A 355 13.31 -7.63 16.60
C MET A 355 14.79 -7.87 16.89
N GLY A 356 15.19 -9.15 16.97
CA GLY A 356 16.60 -9.54 17.12
C GLY A 356 17.48 -9.13 15.94
N LEU A 357 17.01 -9.32 14.70
CA LEU A 357 17.72 -8.87 13.49
C LEU A 357 17.86 -7.35 13.44
N TYR A 358 16.80 -6.64 13.82
CA TYR A 358 16.79 -5.20 13.94
C TYR A 358 17.52 -4.68 15.18
N GLN A 359 18.10 -5.55 16.00
CA GLN A 359 18.82 -5.17 17.23
C GLN A 359 17.96 -4.32 18.18
N LEU A 360 16.67 -4.64 18.26
CA LEU A 360 15.68 -3.98 19.09
C LEU A 360 15.27 -4.84 20.28
N GLN A 361 14.92 -4.18 21.37
CA GLN A 361 14.29 -4.77 22.55
C GLN A 361 13.09 -3.91 22.93
N ALA A 362 11.94 -4.54 23.15
CA ALA A 362 10.72 -3.84 23.56
C ALA A 362 10.36 -4.21 25.00
N GLN A 363 9.90 -3.21 25.76
CA GLN A 363 9.25 -3.39 27.06
C GLN A 363 7.84 -2.81 26.99
N TYR A 364 6.87 -3.57 27.50
CA TYR A 364 5.45 -3.23 27.38
C TYR A 364 4.84 -2.97 28.74
N TYR A 365 3.99 -1.97 28.82
CA TYR A 365 3.31 -1.58 30.05
C TYR A 365 1.88 -1.15 29.79
N LEU A 366 0.94 -1.62 30.61
CA LEU A 366 -0.37 -0.99 30.71
C LEU A 366 -0.28 0.23 31.62
N VAL A 367 -0.77 1.37 31.15
CA VAL A 367 -0.68 2.66 31.83
C VAL A 367 -2.06 3.27 32.06
N LYS A 368 -2.31 3.74 33.29
CA LYS A 368 -3.52 4.52 33.63
C LYS A 368 -3.18 5.56 34.69
N GLY A 369 -3.07 6.83 34.28
CA GLY A 369 -2.60 7.90 35.17
C GLY A 369 -1.17 7.63 35.64
N THR A 370 -0.97 7.41 36.95
CA THR A 370 0.35 7.08 37.53
C THR A 370 0.61 5.59 37.68
N GLU A 371 -0.38 4.74 37.39
CA GLU A 371 -0.24 3.29 37.48
C GLU A 371 0.44 2.74 36.22
N ARG A 372 1.45 1.88 36.40
CA ARG A 372 2.22 1.25 35.33
C ARG A 372 2.41 -0.23 35.63
N ILE A 373 1.84 -1.09 34.80
CA ILE A 373 1.85 -2.54 34.99
C ILE A 373 2.67 -3.17 33.84
N PRO A 374 3.82 -3.81 34.12
CA PRO A 374 4.58 -4.49 33.07
C PRO A 374 3.77 -5.67 32.52
N VAL A 375 3.77 -5.84 31.20
CA VAL A 375 3.07 -6.91 30.50
C VAL A 375 4.02 -7.60 29.54
N SER A 376 3.92 -8.92 29.42
CA SER A 376 4.66 -9.67 28.41
C SER A 376 3.97 -9.59 27.05
N TYR A 377 4.73 -9.73 25.96
CA TYR A 377 4.18 -9.79 24.61
C TYR A 377 3.13 -10.90 24.44
N GLN A 378 3.31 -12.04 25.11
CA GLN A 378 2.34 -13.14 25.08
C GLN A 378 1.02 -12.79 25.79
N GLU A 379 1.10 -12.04 26.89
CA GLU A 379 -0.10 -11.53 27.58
C GLU A 379 -0.84 -10.50 26.71
N LEU A 380 -0.12 -9.65 25.97
CA LEU A 380 -0.75 -8.70 25.03
C LEU A 380 -1.52 -9.40 23.91
N LEU A 381 -0.94 -10.42 23.28
CA LEU A 381 -1.61 -11.15 22.19
C LEU A 381 -2.84 -11.95 22.62
N THR A 382 -2.93 -12.26 23.91
CA THR A 382 -4.08 -12.98 24.49
C THR A 382 -5.04 -12.05 25.23
N MET A 383 -4.69 -10.76 25.32
CA MET A 383 -5.50 -9.75 25.96
C MET A 383 -6.71 -9.45 25.08
N LYS A 384 -7.89 -9.43 25.70
CA LYS A 384 -9.15 -9.09 25.01
C LYS A 384 -9.66 -7.69 25.37
N ILE A 385 -9.27 -7.19 26.54
CA ILE A 385 -9.80 -5.95 27.13
C ILE A 385 -8.67 -5.29 27.94
N THR A 386 -8.41 -4.00 27.72
CA THR A 386 -7.41 -3.23 28.48
C THR A 386 -7.97 -2.56 29.72
N LYS A 387 -9.30 -2.54 29.90
CA LYS A 387 -10.00 -1.90 31.04
C LYS A 387 -9.70 -0.40 31.16
N GLY A 388 -9.56 0.25 30.00
CA GLY A 388 -9.23 1.68 29.88
C GLY A 388 -7.81 1.98 30.37
N TYR A 389 -6.87 1.06 30.17
CA TYR A 389 -5.44 1.31 30.23
C TYR A 389 -4.93 1.52 28.81
N ASP A 390 -3.99 2.44 28.65
CA ASP A 390 -3.20 2.60 27.42
C ASP A 390 -2.03 1.61 27.44
N LEU A 391 -1.45 1.34 26.27
CA LEU A 391 -0.23 0.53 26.14
C LEU A 391 0.96 1.43 25.87
N ALA A 392 1.88 1.52 26.82
CA ALA A 392 3.20 2.10 26.60
C ALA A 392 4.19 1.03 26.12
N VAL A 393 4.93 1.34 25.06
CA VAL A 393 5.96 0.51 24.43
C VAL A 393 7.27 1.28 24.45
N GLU A 394 8.19 0.87 25.30
CA GLU A 394 9.55 1.40 25.29
C GLU A 394 10.43 0.53 24.38
N LEU A 395 11.01 1.15 23.36
CA LEU A 395 11.93 0.53 22.42
C LEU A 395 13.37 0.89 22.76
N TYR A 396 14.23 -0.12 22.85
CA TYR A 396 15.64 -0.01 23.16
C TYR A 396 16.49 -0.67 22.08
N ASN A 397 17.73 -0.21 21.92
CA ASN A 397 18.73 -0.98 21.19
C ASN A 397 19.37 -2.07 22.08
N THR A 398 20.27 -2.87 21.52
CA THR A 398 20.98 -3.95 22.23
C THR A 398 21.92 -3.48 23.34
N ASP A 399 22.34 -2.22 23.32
CA ASP A 399 23.16 -1.58 24.36
C ASP A 399 22.33 -1.01 25.52
N GLY A 400 21.00 -1.06 25.43
CA GLY A 400 20.07 -0.54 26.43
C GLY A 400 19.82 0.98 26.32
N LEU A 401 20.15 1.60 25.19
CA LEU A 401 19.75 2.97 24.88
C LEU A 401 18.26 2.99 24.50
N LEU A 402 17.46 3.83 25.16
CA LEU A 402 16.08 4.09 24.78
C LEU A 402 16.05 4.81 23.43
N LEU A 403 15.33 4.23 22.48
CA LEU A 403 15.11 4.76 21.13
C LEU A 403 13.80 5.53 21.05
N ALA A 404 12.71 4.99 21.60
CA ALA A 404 11.38 5.61 21.60
C ALA A 404 10.51 5.09 22.76
N ASP A 405 9.60 5.94 23.26
CA ASP A 405 8.52 5.59 24.18
C ASP A 405 7.16 5.88 23.53
N ILE A 406 6.54 4.83 23.00
CA ILE A 406 5.30 4.93 22.22
C ILE A 406 4.11 4.67 23.15
N ASN A 407 3.12 5.55 23.17
CA ASN A 407 1.88 5.37 23.91
C ASN A 407 0.70 5.12 22.97
N LEU A 408 0.17 3.90 22.97
CA LEU A 408 -0.99 3.50 22.19
C LEU A 408 -2.23 3.57 23.08
N THR A 409 -3.17 4.44 22.76
CA THR A 409 -4.42 4.55 23.51
C THR A 409 -5.26 3.28 23.35
N ALA A 410 -6.15 3.03 24.31
CA ALA A 410 -7.10 1.90 24.19
C ALA A 410 -7.92 1.92 22.88
N GLU A 411 -8.15 3.11 22.32
CA GLU A 411 -8.82 3.34 21.04
C GLU A 411 -7.96 2.89 19.85
N LEU A 412 -6.66 3.23 19.83
CA LEU A 412 -5.72 2.82 18.79
C LEU A 412 -5.39 1.31 18.81
N LEU A 413 -5.54 0.67 19.97
CA LEU A 413 -5.37 -0.78 20.13
C LEU A 413 -6.64 -1.58 19.78
N GLY A 414 -7.78 -0.89 19.55
CA GLY A 414 -9.11 -1.45 19.23
C GLY A 414 -9.52 -2.63 20.10
N PHE A 415 -9.11 -2.59 21.35
CA PHE A 415 -9.76 -3.37 22.38
C PHE A 415 -11.12 -2.74 22.67
N GLU A 416 -12.20 -3.54 22.72
CA GLU A 416 -13.50 -3.04 23.14
C GLU A 416 -13.37 -2.32 24.50
N ILE A 417 -13.63 -1.00 24.53
CA ILE A 417 -13.82 -0.26 25.77
C ILE A 417 -15.20 -0.64 26.30
N ILE A 418 -15.31 -1.75 27.02
CA ILE A 418 -16.51 -2.02 27.81
C ILE A 418 -16.44 -1.15 29.07
N GLU A 419 -16.99 0.06 29.01
CA GLU A 419 -17.49 0.73 30.21
C GLU A 419 -18.71 -0.04 30.72
N GLU A 420 -18.48 -0.97 31.66
CA GLU A 420 -19.37 -1.34 32.78
C GLU A 420 -19.15 -2.81 33.17
N ILE A 421 -18.61 -3.05 34.38
CA ILE A 421 -19.34 -3.75 35.47
C ILE A 421 -18.80 -3.21 36.81
N GLU A 422 -19.10 -1.94 37.15
CA GLU A 422 -19.16 -1.55 38.56
C GLU A 422 -20.49 -2.05 39.14
N ASN A 423 -20.70 -3.37 39.26
CA ASN A 423 -21.82 -3.93 40.04
C ASN A 423 -21.73 -5.44 40.39
N GLU A 424 -20.53 -6.03 40.49
CA GLU A 424 -20.38 -7.41 41.03
C GLU A 424 -19.38 -7.55 42.20
N ILE A 425 -19.13 -6.49 42.98
CA ILE A 425 -18.38 -6.58 44.25
C ILE A 425 -19.27 -6.29 45.47
N ASN A 426 -20.56 -6.67 45.43
CA ASN A 426 -21.44 -6.50 46.59
C ASN A 426 -22.41 -7.66 46.87
N THR A 427 -22.08 -8.88 46.48
CA THR A 427 -22.84 -10.08 46.91
C THR A 427 -21.94 -11.28 47.22
N GLU A 428 -20.97 -11.11 48.13
CA GLU A 428 -20.46 -12.24 48.91
C GLU A 428 -20.34 -11.88 50.39
N LYS A 429 -21.50 -11.86 51.06
CA LYS A 429 -21.63 -12.23 52.47
C LYS A 429 -22.89 -13.06 52.61
N GLU A 430 -22.75 -14.38 52.58
CA GLU A 430 -23.16 -15.26 53.69
C GLU A 430 -23.12 -16.75 53.32
N THR A 431 -22.22 -17.46 54.02
CA THR A 431 -22.37 -18.79 54.61
C THR A 431 -22.44 -20.07 53.76
N ILE A 432 -21.41 -20.88 54.03
CA ILE A 432 -21.24 -22.32 53.87
C ILE A 432 -22.38 -23.13 54.49
N THR A 433 -22.96 -24.10 53.75
CA THR A 433 -23.22 -25.50 54.19
C THR A 433 -23.47 -26.44 53.00
N ASN A 434 -22.74 -27.57 52.97
CA ASN A 434 -22.86 -28.73 52.07
C ASN A 434 -24.11 -29.62 52.38
N PRO A 435 -24.36 -30.77 51.68
CA PRO A 435 -24.24 -31.15 50.24
C PRO A 435 -25.48 -31.95 49.73
N VAL A 436 -25.65 -32.23 48.42
CA VAL A 436 -26.32 -33.47 47.89
C VAL A 436 -26.02 -33.71 46.39
N ASN A 437 -25.94 -34.99 46.06
CA ASN A 437 -25.61 -35.73 44.83
C ASN A 437 -26.80 -35.86 43.84
N VAL A 438 -26.55 -36.14 42.54
CA VAL A 438 -27.17 -37.18 41.66
C VAL A 438 -27.23 -36.81 40.14
N LYS A 439 -26.50 -37.63 39.37
CA LYS A 439 -26.65 -38.22 38.01
C LYS A 439 -27.78 -37.83 37.00
N SER A 440 -27.33 -37.78 35.73
CA SER A 440 -27.87 -38.36 34.47
C SER A 440 -29.20 -37.91 33.86
N GLU A 441 -29.21 -37.53 32.56
CA GLU A 441 -29.78 -38.35 31.46
C GLU A 441 -29.53 -37.78 30.06
N VAL A 442 -29.49 -38.70 29.09
CA VAL A 442 -29.19 -38.58 27.65
C VAL A 442 -30.52 -38.61 26.87
N GLN A 443 -30.48 -38.32 25.56
CA GLN A 443 -31.36 -38.81 24.45
C GLN A 443 -32.31 -37.75 23.86
N ILE A 444 -32.54 -37.58 22.54
CA ILE A 444 -32.23 -38.31 21.28
C ILE A 444 -32.53 -37.33 20.10
N GLN A 445 -31.75 -37.40 19.01
CA GLN A 445 -32.12 -36.86 17.68
C GLN A 445 -33.08 -37.82 16.93
N PRO A 446 -33.84 -37.36 15.92
CA PRO A 446 -33.75 -38.09 14.66
C PRO A 446 -33.66 -37.23 13.40
N VAL A 447 -32.91 -37.81 12.46
CA VAL A 447 -32.50 -37.37 11.11
C VAL A 447 -33.46 -37.95 10.04
N LYS A 448 -33.51 -37.30 8.86
CA LYS A 448 -33.70 -37.79 7.44
C LYS A 448 -34.88 -37.09 6.71
N GLN A 449 -34.81 -36.68 5.44
CA GLN A 449 -33.86 -36.93 4.34
C GLN A 449 -34.10 -35.94 3.16
N GLN A 450 -33.02 -35.33 2.68
CA GLN A 450 -32.52 -35.23 1.29
C GLN A 450 -33.51 -35.31 0.10
N ASN A 451 -33.52 -34.26 -0.72
CA ASN A 451 -33.44 -34.36 -2.19
C ASN A 451 -32.72 -33.13 -2.77
N GLN A 452 -31.85 -33.40 -3.74
CA GLN A 452 -30.93 -32.48 -4.41
C GLN A 452 -31.64 -31.59 -5.45
N SER A 453 -31.21 -30.33 -5.58
CA SER A 453 -30.62 -29.77 -6.81
C SER A 453 -30.53 -28.23 -6.74
N GLY A 454 -29.30 -27.70 -6.86
CA GLY A 454 -28.95 -26.46 -7.55
C GLY A 454 -29.55 -25.15 -7.04
N THR A 455 -28.89 -24.52 -6.07
CA THR A 455 -28.84 -23.05 -5.90
C THR A 455 -27.48 -22.72 -5.31
N GLY A 456 -26.81 -21.70 -5.85
CA GLY A 456 -25.46 -21.30 -5.47
C GLY A 456 -25.37 -21.05 -3.97
N GLU A 457 -24.50 -21.80 -3.31
CA GLU A 457 -24.07 -21.50 -1.96
C GLU A 457 -23.41 -20.12 -1.98
N ARG A 458 -23.89 -19.24 -1.11
CA ARG A 458 -23.30 -17.93 -0.83
C ARG A 458 -21.82 -18.11 -0.55
N LEU A 459 -20.98 -17.33 -1.21
CA LEU A 459 -19.57 -17.19 -0.85
C LEU A 459 -19.49 -16.61 0.59
N PRO A 460 -18.46 -16.97 1.37
CA PRO A 460 -18.19 -16.31 2.64
C PRO A 460 -18.01 -14.80 2.41
N ASP A 461 -18.54 -13.98 3.31
CA ASP A 461 -18.43 -12.51 3.26
C ASP A 461 -16.93 -12.13 3.36
N THR A 462 -16.38 -11.57 2.28
CA THR A 462 -14.98 -11.11 2.17
C THR A 462 -14.84 -9.59 2.16
N ALA A 463 -15.85 -8.85 2.64
CA ALA A 463 -15.85 -7.39 2.60
C ALA A 463 -15.53 -6.80 3.97
N GLY A 464 -14.24 -6.75 4.30
CA GLY A 464 -13.72 -6.07 5.48
C GLY A 464 -12.82 -4.90 5.08
N ASN A 465 -13.32 -3.67 5.31
CA ASN A 465 -12.62 -2.39 5.47
C ASN A 465 -11.56 -1.98 4.41
N SER A 466 -12.01 -1.16 3.45
CA SER A 466 -11.18 -0.50 2.42
C SER A 466 -10.45 0.77 2.89
N GLY A 467 -10.61 1.23 4.13
CA GLY A 467 -9.80 2.30 4.73
C GLY A 467 -8.47 1.79 5.31
N ASN A 468 -8.50 0.64 5.99
CA ASN A 468 -7.27 -0.04 6.46
C ASN A 468 -6.60 -0.85 5.35
N GLY A 469 -7.37 -1.23 4.32
CA GLY A 469 -6.86 -1.73 3.05
C GLY A 469 -6.01 -0.72 2.27
N ILE A 470 -6.04 0.58 2.57
CA ILE A 470 -5.12 1.58 1.99
C ILE A 470 -3.75 1.55 2.66
N LEU A 471 -3.60 1.12 3.93
CA LEU A 471 -2.29 1.07 4.60
C LEU A 471 -1.62 -0.30 4.45
N ILE A 472 -2.40 -1.38 4.52
CA ILE A 472 -1.95 -2.69 4.03
C ILE A 472 -1.77 -2.62 2.51
N GLY A 473 -2.61 -1.90 1.77
CA GLY A 473 -2.52 -1.67 0.33
C GLY A 473 -1.48 -0.66 -0.11
N LEU A 474 -1.04 0.29 0.72
CA LEU A 474 0.15 1.11 0.46
C LEU A 474 1.40 0.30 0.79
N GLY A 475 1.37 -0.53 1.84
CA GLY A 475 2.38 -1.56 2.08
C GLY A 475 2.46 -2.61 0.96
N LEU A 476 1.31 -3.02 0.41
CA LEU A 476 1.11 -4.04 -0.64
C LEU A 476 1.17 -3.50 -2.07
N ALA A 477 0.91 -2.22 -2.34
CA ALA A 477 1.12 -1.56 -3.62
C ALA A 477 2.60 -1.15 -3.75
N MET A 478 3.23 -0.73 -2.63
CA MET A 478 4.68 -0.59 -2.57
C MET A 478 5.41 -1.94 -2.68
N THR A 479 4.80 -3.06 -2.23
CA THR A 479 5.29 -4.42 -2.56
C THR A 479 4.73 -5.01 -3.87
N GLY A 480 3.68 -4.44 -4.46
CA GLY A 480 3.02 -4.90 -5.69
C GLY A 480 3.84 -4.56 -6.92
N VAL A 481 4.45 -3.38 -6.94
CA VAL A 481 5.53 -3.01 -7.87
C VAL A 481 6.74 -3.96 -7.72
N ILE A 482 6.93 -4.54 -6.53
CA ILE A 482 8.05 -5.43 -6.18
C ILE A 482 7.76 -6.91 -6.52
N LEU A 483 6.50 -7.38 -6.49
CA LEU A 483 6.11 -8.76 -6.80
C LEU A 483 5.82 -9.00 -8.29
N PHE A 484 5.38 -7.99 -9.06
CA PHE A 484 5.32 -8.09 -10.53
C PHE A 484 6.71 -8.43 -11.15
N ARG A 485 7.80 -8.12 -10.43
CA ARG A 485 9.19 -8.47 -10.80
C ARG A 485 9.60 -9.93 -10.53
N LYS A 486 8.87 -10.71 -9.72
CA LYS A 486 9.22 -12.11 -9.40
C LYS A 486 8.53 -13.15 -10.29
N GLN A 487 7.39 -12.83 -10.92
CA GLN A 487 6.71 -13.76 -11.84
C GLN A 487 7.43 -13.89 -13.20
N ILE A 488 8.15 -12.86 -13.65
CA ILE A 488 8.94 -12.91 -14.89
C ILE A 488 10.15 -13.85 -14.75
N VAL A 489 10.82 -13.84 -13.59
CA VAL A 489 12.00 -14.68 -13.30
C VAL A 489 11.66 -16.17 -13.15
N LYS A 490 10.38 -16.54 -12.92
CA LYS A 490 9.96 -17.95 -12.89
C LYS A 490 9.54 -18.50 -14.26
N GLN A 491 9.44 -17.65 -15.28
CA GLN A 491 9.13 -18.06 -16.67
C GLN A 491 10.29 -17.83 -17.66
N SER A 492 11.50 -17.47 -17.20
CA SER A 492 12.72 -17.41 -18.04
C SER A 492 13.56 -18.69 -17.93
#